data_AF-A0A377URI2-F1
#
_entry.id   AF-A0A377URI2-F1
#
_cell.length_a   1.000
_cell.length_b   1.000
_cell.length_c   1.000
_cell.angle_alpha   90.00
_cell.angle_beta   90.00
_cell.angle_gamma   90.00
#
_symmetry.space_group_name_H-M   'P 1'
#
loop_
_entity.id
_entity.type
_entity.pdbx_description
1 polymer ?
#
loop_
_entity_poly.entity_id
_entity_poly.type
_entity_poly.pdbx_seq_one_letter_code
_entity_poly.pdbx_strand_id
1 'polypeptide(L)'
;MRRVESDVVNQGWISLQEAGVVIDRNLLAARLIKELRLGLELFEQEGLAPYLPRWEKLDNFIHRPVKLIIGDKEIYGISRGIDAQGALLLEQDGVIKAWVGGEISLRSAE
;
A
#
# COMPACT_ATOMS: atom_id res chain seq x y z
N MET A 1 9.51 -7.16 -24.43
CA MET A 1 8.84 -7.41 -23.14
C MET A 1 9.58 -8.51 -22.41
N ARG A 2 9.97 -8.31 -21.14
CA ARG A 2 10.48 -9.41 -20.30
C ARG A 2 9.35 -10.43 -20.17
N ARG A 3 9.58 -11.68 -20.58
CA ARG A 3 8.67 -12.78 -20.25
C ARG A 3 8.92 -13.14 -18.80
N VAL A 4 7.95 -12.86 -17.94
CA VAL A 4 7.90 -13.40 -16.58
C VAL A 4 7.19 -14.75 -16.68
N GLU A 5 7.76 -15.79 -16.10
CA GLU A 5 7.10 -17.09 -16.03
C GLU A 5 5.82 -16.94 -15.19
N SER A 6 4.70 -17.39 -15.76
CA SER A 6 3.36 -17.30 -15.14
C SER A 6 3.27 -17.98 -13.78
N ASP A 7 4.15 -18.95 -13.56
CA ASP A 7 4.19 -19.74 -12.33
C ASP A 7 4.84 -18.98 -11.16
N VAL A 8 5.53 -17.87 -11.46
CA VAL A 8 6.23 -17.03 -10.47
C VAL A 8 5.43 -15.75 -10.13
N VAL A 9 4.80 -15.12 -11.13
CA VAL A 9 3.95 -13.93 -10.95
C VAL A 9 2.56 -14.22 -11.51
N ASN A 10 1.67 -14.62 -10.61
CA ASN A 10 0.31 -15.06 -10.92
C ASN A 10 -0.76 -13.97 -10.69
N GLN A 11 -0.34 -12.73 -10.44
CA GLN A 11 -1.22 -11.56 -10.27
C GLN A 11 -0.92 -10.51 -11.34
N GLY A 12 -1.89 -9.60 -11.56
CA GLY A 12 -1.70 -8.48 -12.47
C GLY A 12 -0.46 -7.66 -12.08
N TRP A 13 0.40 -7.40 -13.06
CA TRP A 13 1.62 -6.62 -12.88
C TRP A 13 1.73 -5.57 -14.00
N ILE A 14 2.48 -4.51 -13.73
CA ILE A 14 2.73 -3.42 -14.69
C ILE A 14 4.13 -2.86 -14.47
N SER A 15 4.78 -2.38 -15.53
CA SER A 15 6.01 -1.61 -15.47
C SER A 15 5.77 -0.12 -15.71
N LEU A 16 6.69 0.73 -15.23
CA LEU A 16 6.66 2.16 -15.53
C LEU A 16 6.65 2.45 -17.05
N GLN A 17 7.31 1.60 -17.84
CA GLN A 17 7.31 1.72 -19.30
C GLN A 17 5.91 1.48 -19.90
N GLU A 18 5.17 0.48 -19.41
CA GLU A 18 3.78 0.21 -19.84
C GLU A 18 2.83 1.33 -19.40
N ALA A 19 3.15 2.01 -18.30
CA ALA A 19 2.47 3.24 -17.88
C ALA A 19 2.89 4.50 -18.66
N GLY A 20 3.74 4.37 -19.70
CA GLY A 20 4.19 5.50 -20.52
C GLY A 20 5.30 6.36 -19.87
N VAL A 21 5.91 5.89 -18.79
CA VAL A 21 6.94 6.62 -18.04
C VAL A 21 8.34 6.14 -18.44
N VAL A 22 9.13 7.06 -19.00
CA VAL A 22 10.54 6.81 -19.35
C VAL A 22 11.43 7.20 -18.18
N ILE A 23 12.31 6.29 -17.77
CA ILE A 23 13.22 6.50 -16.63
C ILE A 23 14.67 6.20 -16.99
N ASP A 24 15.57 6.99 -16.41
CA ASP A 24 16.96 6.58 -16.19
C ASP A 24 17.04 5.86 -14.84
N ARG A 25 17.56 4.62 -14.83
CA ARG A 25 17.60 3.81 -13.61
C ARG A 25 18.54 4.37 -12.55
N ASN A 26 19.67 4.95 -12.94
CA ASN A 26 20.63 5.53 -12.01
C ASN A 26 20.05 6.80 -11.39
N LEU A 27 19.39 7.63 -12.19
CA LEU A 27 18.70 8.82 -11.71
C LEU A 27 17.55 8.47 -10.76
N LEU A 28 16.75 7.45 -11.12
CA LEU A 28 15.67 6.98 -10.26
C LEU A 28 16.22 6.44 -8.93
N ALA A 29 17.27 5.62 -8.96
CA ALA A 29 17.89 5.09 -7.74
C ALA A 29 18.44 6.21 -6.85
N ALA A 30 19.15 7.19 -7.42
CA ALA A 30 19.67 8.33 -6.66
C ALA A 30 18.55 9.15 -6.01
N ARG A 31 17.44 9.40 -6.73
CA ARG A 31 16.26 10.10 -6.20
C ARG A 31 15.59 9.31 -5.09
N LEU A 32 15.33 8.01 -5.28
CA LEU A 32 14.72 7.17 -4.26
C LEU A 32 15.55 7.13 -2.98
N ILE A 33 16.86 6.92 -3.08
CA ILE A 33 17.76 6.90 -1.90
C ILE A 33 17.70 8.23 -1.15
N LYS A 34 17.75 9.35 -1.87
CA LYS A 34 17.68 10.68 -1.27
C LYS A 34 16.35 10.90 -0.54
N GLU A 35 15.23 10.68 -1.22
CA GLU A 35 13.90 10.95 -0.66
C GLU A 35 13.56 9.98 0.49
N LEU A 36 14.03 8.72 0.43
CA LEU A 36 13.88 7.78 1.53
C LEU A 36 14.67 8.20 2.77
N ARG A 37 15.90 8.72 2.62
CA ARG A 37 16.67 9.24 3.76
C ARG A 37 15.95 10.41 4.43
N LEU A 38 15.54 11.41 3.64
CA LEU A 38 14.78 12.55 4.15
C LEU A 38 13.47 12.12 4.82
N GLY A 39 12.77 11.17 4.22
CA GLY A 39 11.54 10.63 4.79
C GLY A 39 11.77 9.86 6.09
N LEU A 40 12.81 9.05 6.18
CA LEU A 40 13.12 8.30 7.39
C LEU A 40 13.56 9.22 8.53
N GLU A 41 14.33 10.26 8.24
CA GLU A 41 14.69 11.30 9.24
C GLU A 41 13.45 12.02 9.78
N LEU A 42 12.50 12.40 8.92
CA LEU A 42 11.23 13.01 9.35
C LEU A 42 10.38 12.03 10.17
N PHE A 43 10.30 10.77 9.75
CA PHE A 43 9.57 9.74 10.49
C PHE A 43 10.19 9.46 11.86
N GLU A 44 11.51 9.47 11.98
CA GLU A 44 12.21 9.32 13.26
C GLU A 44 11.88 10.46 14.25
N GLN A 45 11.71 11.69 13.73
CA GLN A 45 11.47 12.88 14.55
C GLN A 45 10.00 13.10 14.89
N GLU A 46 9.10 12.88 13.93
CA GLU A 46 7.68 13.28 14.02
C GLU A 46 6.71 12.08 13.90
N GLY A 47 7.22 10.87 13.67
CA GLY A 47 6.41 9.67 13.47
C GLY A 47 5.57 9.73 12.19
N LEU A 48 4.39 9.09 12.22
CA LEU A 48 3.51 8.95 11.06
C LEU A 48 2.68 10.20 10.76
N ALA A 49 2.52 11.12 11.73
CA ALA A 49 1.57 12.23 11.63
C ALA A 49 1.74 13.10 10.35
N PRO A 50 2.96 13.46 9.90
CA PRO A 50 3.15 14.23 8.67
C PRO A 50 2.76 13.46 7.39
N TYR A 51 2.66 12.13 7.48
CA TYR A 51 2.35 11.25 6.35
C TYR A 51 0.87 10.95 6.20
N LEU A 52 0.04 11.10 7.25
CA LEU A 52 -1.39 10.75 7.18
C LEU A 52 -2.14 11.50 6.06
N PRO A 53 -1.99 12.83 5.87
CA PRO A 53 -2.67 13.52 4.77
C PRO A 53 -2.12 13.17 3.39
N ARG A 54 -0.88 12.65 3.32
CA ARG A 54 -0.26 12.17 2.08
C ARG A 54 -0.76 10.77 1.73
N TRP A 55 -0.94 9.92 2.74
CA TRP A 55 -1.50 8.57 2.60
C TRP A 55 -2.91 8.61 2.01
N GLU A 56 -3.80 9.42 2.59
CA GLU A 56 -5.21 9.51 2.16
C GLU A 56 -5.36 9.80 0.66
N LYS A 57 -4.47 10.62 0.09
CA LYS A 57 -4.46 10.98 -1.34
C LYS A 57 -3.96 9.86 -2.27
N LEU A 58 -3.23 8.90 -1.71
CA LEU A 58 -2.56 7.83 -2.44
C LEU A 58 -3.17 6.45 -2.16
N ASP A 59 -4.11 6.36 -1.23
CA ASP A 59 -4.74 5.11 -0.84
C ASP A 59 -5.60 4.56 -1.99
N ASN A 60 -5.12 3.48 -2.61
CA ASN A 60 -5.76 2.84 -3.76
C ASN A 60 -7.08 2.12 -3.41
N PHE A 61 -7.31 1.84 -2.12
CA PHE A 61 -8.42 1.04 -1.65
C PHE A 61 -9.39 1.79 -0.76
N ILE A 62 -9.11 3.03 -0.37
CA ILE A 62 -10.01 3.82 0.47
C ILE A 62 -11.43 3.85 -0.12
N HIS A 63 -12.41 3.53 0.74
CA HIS A 63 -13.83 3.44 0.42
C HIS A 63 -14.23 2.34 -0.58
N ARG A 64 -13.33 1.38 -0.86
CA ARG A 64 -13.63 0.24 -1.73
C ARG A 64 -13.88 -1.04 -0.93
N PRO A 65 -14.70 -1.97 -1.46
CA PRO A 65 -14.78 -3.33 -0.95
C PRO A 65 -13.43 -4.02 -1.07
N VAL A 66 -12.98 -4.62 0.03
CA VAL A 66 -11.69 -5.29 0.13
C VAL A 66 -11.81 -6.59 0.87
N LYS A 67 -10.85 -7.47 0.61
CA LYS A 67 -10.60 -8.68 1.37
C LYS A 67 -9.29 -8.53 2.12
N LEU A 68 -9.36 -8.64 3.44
CA LEU A 68 -8.23 -8.70 4.34
C LEU A 68 -7.87 -10.16 4.62
N ILE A 69 -6.63 -10.54 4.32
CA ILE A 69 -6.12 -11.89 4.57
C ILE A 69 -5.18 -11.82 5.77
N ILE A 70 -5.48 -12.58 6.83
CA ILE A 70 -4.69 -12.69 8.06
C ILE A 70 -4.50 -14.16 8.39
N GLY A 71 -3.28 -14.68 8.17
CA GLY A 71 -3.05 -16.13 8.18
C GLY A 71 -4.00 -16.83 7.19
N ASP A 72 -4.72 -17.84 7.67
CA ASP A 72 -5.71 -18.59 6.86
C ASP A 72 -7.11 -17.95 6.86
N LYS A 73 -7.29 -16.78 7.47
CA LYS A 73 -8.60 -16.11 7.58
C LYS A 73 -8.75 -15.03 6.52
N GLU A 74 -9.93 -15.01 5.91
CA GLU A 74 -10.35 -13.95 5.01
C GLU A 74 -11.48 -13.15 5.66
N ILE A 75 -11.29 -11.83 5.73
CA ILE A 75 -12.23 -10.88 6.32
C ILE A 75 -12.61 -9.87 5.24
N TYR A 76 -13.89 -9.80 4.91
CA TYR A 76 -14.41 -8.92 3.88
C TYR A 76 -15.00 -7.66 4.53
N GLY A 77 -14.78 -6.50 3.91
CA GLY A 77 -15.33 -5.24 4.39
C GLY A 77 -15.02 -4.08 3.46
N ILE A 78 -15.28 -2.86 3.92
CA ILE A 78 -14.93 -1.62 3.19
C ILE A 78 -13.72 -0.98 3.86
N SER A 79 -12.67 -0.69 3.09
CA SER A 79 -11.52 0.05 3.63
C SER A 79 -11.92 1.49 3.95
N ARG A 80 -11.52 1.98 5.12
CA ARG A 80 -11.69 3.37 5.56
C ARG A 80 -10.36 4.07 5.79
N GLY A 81 -9.30 3.59 5.13
CA GLY A 81 -7.95 4.12 5.27
C GLY A 81 -7.23 3.58 6.50
N ILE A 82 -6.38 4.39 7.10
CA ILE A 82 -5.59 4.02 8.29
C ILE A 82 -5.84 4.98 9.45
N ASP A 83 -5.66 4.50 10.68
CA ASP A 83 -5.64 5.35 11.87
C ASP A 83 -4.29 6.08 12.08
N ALA A 84 -4.19 6.85 13.15
CA ALA A 84 -2.99 7.61 13.48
C ALA A 84 -1.77 6.75 13.83
N GLN A 85 -1.97 5.45 14.10
CA GLN A 85 -0.93 4.45 14.36
C GLN A 85 -0.59 3.65 13.09
N GLY A 86 -1.31 3.87 11.99
CA GLY A 86 -1.14 3.15 10.73
C GLY A 86 -1.91 1.83 10.64
N ALA A 87 -2.83 1.56 11.58
CA ALA A 87 -3.69 0.38 11.49
C ALA A 87 -4.70 0.54 10.37
N LEU A 88 -4.98 -0.52 9.60
CA LEU A 88 -6.04 -0.52 8.61
C LEU A 88 -7.40 -0.41 9.31
N LEU A 89 -8.22 0.54 8.88
CA LEU A 89 -9.61 0.67 9.30
C LEU A 89 -10.51 -0.10 8.33
N LEU A 90 -11.15 -1.16 8.82
CA LEU A 90 -12.06 -1.98 8.03
C LEU A 90 -13.49 -1.89 8.61
N GLU A 91 -14.44 -1.49 7.76
CA GLU A 91 -15.85 -1.45 8.11
C GLU A 91 -16.56 -2.75 7.73
N GLN A 92 -17.30 -3.33 8.67
CA GLN A 92 -18.20 -4.46 8.48
C GLN A 92 -19.52 -4.16 9.18
N ASP A 93 -20.65 -4.26 8.48
CA ASP A 93 -21.99 -4.03 9.03
C ASP A 93 -22.13 -2.71 9.81
N GLY A 94 -21.49 -1.64 9.31
CA GLY A 94 -21.47 -0.32 9.95
C GLY A 94 -20.51 -0.17 11.15
N VAL A 95 -19.79 -1.23 11.51
CA VAL A 95 -18.80 -1.22 12.60
C VAL A 95 -17.39 -1.14 12.02
N ILE A 96 -16.63 -0.11 12.39
CA ILE A 96 -15.24 0.06 12.00
C ILE A 96 -14.34 -0.60 13.05
N LYS A 97 -13.42 -1.46 12.60
CA LYS A 97 -12.38 -2.08 13.42
C LYS A 97 -11.01 -1.77 12.86
N ALA A 98 -10.08 -1.46 13.77
CA ALA A 98 -8.67 -1.26 13.45
C ALA A 98 -7.93 -2.61 13.43
N TRP A 99 -7.10 -2.81 12.41
CA TRP A 99 -6.29 -4.01 12.22
C TRP A 99 -4.82 -3.64 12.11
N VAL A 100 -4.03 -4.14 13.07
CA VAL A 100 -2.57 -4.03 13.10
C VAL A 100 -2.01 -5.43 12.97
N GLY A 101 -1.01 -5.65 12.10
CA GLY A 101 -0.45 -6.99 11.95
C GLY A 101 0.67 -7.08 10.92
N GLY A 102 1.62 -7.98 11.17
CA GLY A 102 2.81 -8.17 10.35
C GLY A 102 2.52 -8.71 8.95
N GLU A 103 1.83 -9.85 8.85
CA GLU A 103 1.42 -10.46 7.57
C GLU A 103 -0.07 -10.21 7.32
N ILE A 104 -0.39 -9.01 6.84
CA ILE A 104 -1.73 -8.69 6.36
C ILE A 104 -1.65 -8.43 4.86
N SER A 105 -2.48 -9.10 4.07
CA SER A 105 -2.63 -8.81 2.64
C SER A 105 -3.98 -8.19 2.38
N LEU A 106 -3.99 -6.99 1.82
CA LEU A 106 -5.19 -6.31 1.35
C LEU A 106 -5.38 -6.57 -0.14
N ARG A 107 -6.55 -7.05 -0.53
CA ARG A 107 -6.90 -7.30 -1.93
C ARG A 107 -8.25 -6.68 -2.28
N SER A 108 -8.44 -6.42 -3.58
CA SER A 108 -9.78 -6.16 -4.10
C SER A 108 -10.70 -7.34 -3.78
N ALA A 109 -11.95 -7.06 -3.41
CA ALA A 109 -12.99 -8.09 -3.26
C ALA A 109 -13.81 -8.29 -4.56
N GLU A 110 -13.37 -7.70 -5.67
CA GLU A 110 -13.90 -7.96 -7.03
C GLU A 110 -13.53 -9.36 -7.53
#